data_AF-A0A8T7FIV0-F1
#
_entry.id   AF-A0A8T7FIV0-F1
#
_cell.length_a   1.000
_cell.length_b   1.000
_cell.length_c   1.000
_cell.angle_alpha   90.00
_cell.angle_beta   90.00
_cell.angle_gamma   90.00
#
_symmetry.space_group_name_H-M   'P 1'
#
loop_
_entity.id
_entity.type
_entity.pdbx_description
1 polymer ?
#
loop_
_entity_poly.entity_id
_entity_poly.type
_entity_poly.pdbx_seq_one_letter_code
_entity_poly.pdbx_strand_id
1 'polypeptide(L)'
;MHYNLCLIGFGNVARSLVRLLERKSDLLKSKYSVTYSITGIATGRHGYAVNPNGLDARKALELVETGQSINSISNLQSPITNSPYAVNRQDAMSPSFFTPFTLLLAFLAPWR
;
A
#
# COMPACT_ATOMS: atom_id res chain seq x y z
N MET A 1 -4.63 -10.87 16.54
CA MET A 1 -4.22 -11.11 15.13
C MET A 1 -3.91 -9.77 14.46
N HIS A 2 -2.88 -9.73 13.61
CA HIS A 2 -2.48 -8.52 12.90
C HIS A 2 -2.65 -8.70 11.39
N TYR A 3 -3.27 -7.72 10.72
CA TYR A 3 -3.54 -7.77 9.29
C TYR A 3 -2.78 -6.67 8.52
N ASN A 4 -2.10 -7.07 7.45
CA ASN A 4 -1.49 -6.14 6.51
C ASN A 4 -2.46 -5.86 5.37
N LEU A 5 -2.90 -4.61 5.25
CA LEU A 5 -3.88 -4.18 4.26
C LEU A 5 -3.19 -3.49 3.08
N CYS A 6 -3.64 -3.83 1.87
CA CYS A 6 -3.28 -3.13 0.64
C CYS A 6 -4.54 -2.53 0.02
N LEU A 7 -4.51 -1.24 -0.32
CA LEU A 7 -5.64 -0.52 -0.91
C LEU A 7 -5.39 -0.31 -2.40
N ILE A 8 -6.22 -0.95 -3.23
CA ILE A 8 -6.20 -0.78 -4.69
C ILE A 8 -7.22 0.30 -5.05
N GLY A 9 -6.71 1.43 -5.52
CA GLY A 9 -7.47 2.68 -5.63
C GLY A 9 -7.51 3.43 -4.30
N PHE A 10 -7.26 4.74 -4.35
CA PHE A 10 -7.36 5.63 -3.18
C PHE A 10 -8.37 6.76 -3.41
N GLY A 11 -9.52 6.40 -4.00
CA GLY A 11 -10.64 7.31 -4.23
C GLY A 11 -11.55 7.48 -3.00
N ASN A 12 -12.75 8.02 -3.18
CA ASN A 12 -13.68 8.31 -2.08
C ASN A 12 -13.97 7.11 -1.16
N VAL A 13 -14.12 5.92 -1.73
CA VAL A 13 -14.42 4.69 -0.98
C VAL A 13 -13.24 4.29 -0.10
N ALA A 14 -12.05 4.14 -0.68
CA ALA A 14 -10.85 3.77 0.06
C ALA A 14 -10.52 4.80 1.14
N ARG A 15 -10.64 6.11 0.85
CA ARG A 15 -10.44 7.18 1.84
C ARG A 15 -11.44 7.09 2.99
N SER A 16 -12.71 6.83 2.69
CA SER A 16 -13.75 6.64 3.71
C SER A 16 -13.50 5.39 4.55
N LEU A 17 -13.03 4.30 3.94
CA LEU A 17 -12.64 3.08 4.63
C LEU A 17 -11.48 3.33 5.59
N VAL A 18 -10.42 4.03 5.17
CA VAL A 18 -9.29 4.38 6.05
C VAL A 18 -9.78 5.16 7.27
N ARG A 19 -10.59 6.21 7.05
CA ARG A 19 -11.18 7.00 8.14
C ARG A 19 -12.07 6.16 9.07
N LEU A 20 -12.80 5.19 8.51
CA LEU A 20 -13.62 4.27 9.31
C LEU A 20 -12.77 3.32 10.14
N LEU A 21 -11.74 2.71 9.54
CA LEU A 21 -10.81 1.82 10.22
C LEU A 21 -10.10 2.54 11.36
N GLU A 22 -9.64 3.78 11.14
CA GLU A 22 -8.99 4.60 12.15
C GLU A 22 -9.93 4.85 13.34
N ARG A 23 -11.17 5.30 13.08
CA ARG A 23 -12.19 5.51 14.13
C ARG A 23 -12.62 4.23 14.85
N LYS A 24 -12.45 3.06 14.22
CA LYS A 24 -12.85 1.75 14.79
C LYS A 24 -11.64 0.94 15.28
N SER A 25 -10.43 1.49 15.22
CA SER A 25 -9.20 0.79 15.58
C SER A 25 -9.22 0.29 17.03
N ASP A 26 -9.64 1.13 17.97
CA ASP A 26 -9.78 0.77 19.39
C ASP A 26 -10.83 -0.33 19.62
N LEU A 27 -11.95 -0.26 18.88
CA LEU A 27 -13.00 -1.27 18.94
C LEU A 27 -12.52 -2.61 18.38
N LEU A 28 -11.80 -2.60 17.24
CA LEU A 28 -11.21 -3.78 16.65
C LEU A 28 -10.20 -4.44 17.60
N LYS A 29 -9.37 -3.64 18.26
CA LYS A 29 -8.38 -4.12 19.23
C LYS A 29 -9.02 -4.67 20.50
N SER A 30 -9.92 -3.92 21.13
CA SER A 30 -10.51 -4.29 22.42
C SER A 30 -11.52 -5.43 22.32
N LYS A 31 -12.43 -5.38 21.35
CA LYS A 31 -13.53 -6.35 21.25
C LYS A 31 -13.16 -7.60 20.47
N TYR A 32 -12.28 -7.46 19.47
CA TYR A 32 -11.96 -8.55 18.54
C TYR A 32 -10.48 -8.96 18.57
N SER A 33 -9.63 -8.28 19.35
CA SER A 33 -8.17 -8.53 19.36
C SER A 33 -7.53 -8.46 17.97
N VAL A 34 -8.09 -7.58 17.12
CA VAL A 34 -7.66 -7.34 15.75
C VAL A 34 -6.89 -6.01 15.69
N THR A 35 -5.71 -6.07 15.08
CA THR A 35 -4.93 -4.88 14.71
C THR A 35 -4.62 -4.93 13.21
N TYR A 36 -4.31 -3.79 12.62
CA TYR A 36 -4.01 -3.71 11.19
C TYR A 36 -2.92 -2.67 10.91
N SER A 37 -2.23 -2.86 9.79
CA SER A 37 -1.30 -1.89 9.20
C SER A 37 -1.61 -1.73 7.72
N ILE A 38 -1.70 -0.51 7.22
CA ILE A 38 -1.80 -0.27 5.78
C ILE A 38 -0.39 -0.33 5.22
N THR A 39 -0.09 -1.33 4.40
CA THR A 39 1.27 -1.58 3.88
C THR A 39 1.41 -1.25 2.40
N GLY A 40 0.29 -1.06 1.69
CA GLY A 40 0.27 -0.68 0.29
C GLY A 40 -0.92 0.21 -0.07
N ILE A 41 -0.67 1.21 -0.91
CA ILE A 41 -1.69 2.06 -1.54
C ILE A 41 -1.33 2.20 -3.01
N ALA A 42 -2.21 1.76 -3.90
CA ALA A 42 -2.07 1.96 -5.34
C ALA A 42 -3.15 2.91 -5.83
N THR A 43 -2.80 3.89 -6.67
CA THR A 43 -3.78 4.78 -7.29
C THR A 43 -3.62 4.81 -8.80
N GLY A 44 -4.72 5.05 -9.51
CA GLY A 44 -4.68 5.14 -10.97
C GLY A 44 -3.95 6.37 -11.51
N ARG A 45 -3.97 7.50 -10.79
CA ARG A 45 -3.41 8.78 -11.27
C ARG A 45 -2.27 9.37 -10.44
N HIS A 46 -2.14 8.98 -9.18
CA HIS A 46 -1.21 9.60 -8.22
C HIS A 46 -0.09 8.65 -7.76
N GLY A 47 0.13 7.55 -8.51
CA GLY A 47 1.18 6.57 -8.25
C GLY A 47 0.82 5.53 -7.18
N TYR A 48 1.84 4.87 -6.64
CA TYR A 48 1.71 3.81 -5.65
C TYR A 48 2.76 3.96 -4.54
N ALA A 49 2.40 3.55 -3.33
CA ALA A 49 3.31 3.49 -2.20
C ALA A 49 3.19 2.14 -1.50
N VAL A 50 4.33 1.59 -1.11
CA VAL A 50 4.44 0.34 -0.36
C VAL A 50 5.44 0.56 0.77
N ASN A 51 5.07 0.13 1.98
CA ASN A 51 5.96 0.05 3.13
C ASN A 51 5.58 -1.19 3.96
N PRO A 52 6.42 -2.24 4.00
CA PRO A 52 6.18 -3.43 4.82
C PRO A 52 6.01 -3.13 6.31
N ASN A 53 6.60 -2.02 6.79
CA ASN A 53 6.52 -1.59 8.19
C ASN A 53 5.27 -0.72 8.48
N GLY A 54 4.41 -0.51 7.48
CA GLY A 54 3.22 0.34 7.58
C GLY A 54 3.42 1.73 6.98
N LEU A 55 2.39 2.21 6.30
CA LEU A 55 2.27 3.54 5.72
C LEU A 55 1.52 4.44 6.70
N ASP A 56 1.88 5.72 6.71
CA ASP A 56 1.08 6.74 7.38
C ASP A 56 -0.18 7.02 6.55
N ALA A 57 -1.28 6.41 6.98
CA ALA A 57 -2.58 6.51 6.34
C ALA A 57 -3.11 7.96 6.31
N ARG A 58 -2.76 8.76 7.32
CA ARG A 58 -3.20 10.15 7.48
C ARG A 58 -2.47 11.04 6.49
N LYS A 59 -1.15 10.83 6.34
CA LYS A 59 -0.34 11.50 5.32
C LYS A 59 -0.75 11.11 3.91
N ALA A 60 -1.10 9.84 3.67
CA ALA A 60 -1.64 9.40 2.38
C ALA A 60 -2.96 10.11 2.02
N LEU A 61 -3.86 10.28 2.99
CA LEU A 61 -5.12 11.03 2.82
C LEU A 61 -4.85 12.49 2.43
N GLU A 62 -3.96 13.17 3.15
CA GLU A 62 -3.60 14.56 2.90
C GLU A 62 -3.02 14.77 1.49
N LEU A 63 -2.10 13.90 1.06
CA LEU A 63 -1.49 13.99 -0.28
C LEU A 63 -2.52 13.85 -1.40
N VAL A 64 -3.46 12.91 -1.28
CA VAL A 64 -4.50 12.74 -2.32
C VAL A 64 -5.54 13.84 -2.29
N GLU A 65 -5.88 14.37 -1.12
CA GLU A 65 -6.82 15.50 -1.00
C GLU A 65 -6.23 16.80 -1.55
N THR A 66 -4.91 16.98 -1.44
CA THR A 66 -4.17 18.12 -2.02
C THR A 66 -3.76 17.89 -3.49
N GLY A 67 -4.12 16.75 -4.08
CA GLY A 67 -3.81 16.39 -5.47
C GLY A 67 -2.34 16.05 -5.73
N GLN A 68 -1.55 15.86 -4.67
CA GLN A 68 -0.13 15.52 -4.73
C GLN A 68 0.07 14.01 -4.94
N SER A 69 1.29 13.63 -5.35
CA SER A 69 1.65 12.23 -5.58
C SER A 69 1.91 11.47 -4.28
N ILE A 70 1.38 10.25 -4.19
CA ILE A 70 1.58 9.35 -3.03
C ILE A 70 3.00 8.76 -3.03
N ASN A 71 3.75 8.86 -4.13
CA ASN A 71 5.11 8.31 -4.20
C ASN A 71 6.05 8.88 -3.12
N SER A 72 5.76 10.07 -2.60
CA SER A 72 6.55 10.72 -1.54
C SER A 72 6.50 10.02 -0.17
N ILE A 73 5.56 9.08 0.04
CA ILE A 73 5.43 8.32 1.30
C ILE A 73 5.87 6.87 1.17
N SER A 74 6.32 6.43 -0.01
CA SER A 74 6.96 5.12 -0.14
C SER A 74 8.35 5.18 0.49
N ASN A 75 8.62 4.33 1.47
CA ASN A 75 9.93 4.25 2.12
C ASN A 75 10.86 3.21 1.45
N LEU A 76 10.56 2.84 0.21
CA LEU A 76 11.48 2.07 -0.62
C LEU A 76 12.63 3.02 -1.00
N GLN A 77 13.83 2.80 -0.44
CA GLN A 77 15.08 3.50 -0.79
C GLN A 77 15.56 3.24 -2.23
N SER A 78 14.68 2.79 -3.11
CA SER A 78 14.94 2.55 -4.52
C SER A 78 13.95 3.42 -5.30
N PRO A 79 14.41 4.31 -6.19
CA PRO A 79 13.52 5.12 -7.00
C PRO A 79 12.74 4.16 -7.89
N ILE A 80 11.50 3.88 -7.48
CA ILE A 80 10.50 3.24 -8.33
C ILE A 80 10.23 4.22 -9.46
N THR A 81 11.03 4.07 -10.51
CA THR A 81 10.96 4.81 -11.77
C THR A 81 9.54 4.74 -12.27
N ASN A 82 9.02 5.87 -12.77
CA ASN A 82 7.64 6.08 -13.24
C ASN A 82 7.29 5.19 -14.46
N SER A 83 7.31 3.89 -14.26
CA SER A 83 6.97 2.85 -15.20
C SER A 83 6.47 1.65 -14.39
N PRO A 84 5.30 1.09 -14.73
CA PRO A 84 4.78 -0.11 -14.07
C PRO A 84 5.68 -1.35 -14.25
N TYR A 85 6.76 -1.26 -15.03
CA TYR A 85 7.68 -2.36 -15.35
C TYR A 85 9.04 -2.30 -14.63
N ALA A 86 9.31 -1.31 -13.78
CA ALA A 86 10.64 -1.12 -13.19
C ALA A 86 10.99 -2.05 -12.00
N VAL A 87 10.05 -2.87 -11.52
CA VAL A 87 10.27 -3.81 -10.38
C VAL A 87 10.92 -5.12 -10.85
N ASN A 88 11.97 -5.05 -11.68
CA ASN A 88 12.61 -6.26 -12.22
C ASN A 88 14.14 -6.23 -12.27
N ARG A 89 14.81 -5.42 -11.43
CA ARG A 89 16.29 -5.40 -11.46
C ARG A 89 17.07 -5.27 -10.14
N GLN A 90 16.47 -5.66 -9.04
CA GLN A 90 17.13 -5.94 -7.76
C GLN A 90 16.42 -7.22 -7.28
N ASP A 91 16.89 -8.46 -7.43
CA ASP A 91 18.24 -8.98 -7.24
C ASP A 91 18.43 -10.27 -8.04
N ALA A 92 19.50 -10.36 -8.83
CA ALA A 92 20.16 -11.66 -8.94
C ALA A 92 20.89 -11.87 -7.61
N MET A 93 20.25 -12.45 -6.60
CA MET A 93 20.84 -13.33 -5.57
C MET A 93 19.84 -13.61 -4.42
N SER A 94 19.16 -14.76 -4.48
CA SER A 94 18.88 -15.72 -3.38
C SER A 94 17.48 -16.34 -3.50
N PRO A 95 17.34 -17.69 -3.55
CA PRO A 95 16.04 -18.35 -3.82
C PRO A 95 15.02 -18.33 -2.66
N SER A 96 15.29 -17.63 -1.56
CA SER A 96 14.54 -17.78 -0.30
C SER A 96 13.40 -16.78 -0.08
N PHE A 97 13.12 -15.87 -1.02
CA PHE A 97 12.09 -14.82 -0.86
C PHE A 97 10.93 -14.94 -1.86
N PHE A 98 10.51 -16.15 -2.18
CA PHE A 98 9.25 -16.39 -2.88
C PHE A 98 8.07 -16.21 -1.89
N THR A 99 7.73 -14.97 -1.58
CA THR A 99 6.53 -14.65 -0.79
C THR A 99 5.32 -14.43 -1.72
N PRO A 100 4.09 -14.76 -1.29
CA PRO A 100 2.90 -14.68 -2.14
C PRO A 100 2.55 -13.27 -2.64
N PHE A 101 3.24 -12.22 -2.16
CA PHE A 101 3.00 -10.82 -2.54
C PHE A 101 3.56 -10.45 -3.93
N THR A 102 4.66 -11.08 -4.37
CA THR A 102 5.21 -10.86 -5.72
C THR A 102 4.25 -11.36 -6.80
N LEU A 103 3.47 -12.40 -6.50
CA LEU A 103 2.43 -12.94 -7.36
C LEU A 103 1.23 -11.99 -7.52
N LEU A 104 0.83 -11.25 -6.48
CA LEU A 104 -0.31 -10.32 -6.59
C LEU A 104 0.02 -9.14 -7.52
N LEU A 105 1.24 -8.62 -7.49
CA LEU A 105 1.71 -7.60 -8.44
C LEU A 105 1.92 -8.17 -9.85
N ALA A 106 2.36 -9.43 -9.96
CA ALA A 106 2.49 -10.12 -11.26
C ALA A 106 1.13 -10.51 -11.89
N PHE A 107 0.08 -10.72 -11.09
CA PHE A 107 -1.28 -11.03 -11.57
C PHE A 107 -2.13 -9.78 -11.88
N LEU A 108 -1.73 -8.59 -11.43
CA LEU A 108 -2.45 -7.32 -11.68
C LEU A 108 -1.96 -6.54 -12.91
N ALA A 109 -1.01 -7.08 -13.67
CA ALA A 109 -0.62 -6.58 -15.00
C ALA A 109 -0.59 -7.76 -15.97
N PRO A 110 -1.29 -7.79 -17.14
CA PRO A 110 -2.20 -6.82 -17.76
C PRO A 110 -3.61 -7.42 -18.08
N TRP A 111 -4.67 -6.64 -17.88
CA TRP A 111 -5.84 -6.74 -18.77
C TRP A 111 -5.94 -5.40 -19.51
N ARG A 112 -5.86 -5.50 -20.84
CA ARG A 112 -6.16 -4.45 -21.81
C ARG A 112 -7.57 -3.91 -21.65
#